data_AF-A0A2N3HT64-F1
#
_entry.id   AF-A0A2N3HT64-F1
#
_cell.length_a   1.000
_cell.length_b   1.000
_cell.length_c   1.000
_cell.angle_alpha   90.00
_cell.angle_beta   90.00
_cell.angle_gamma   90.00
#
_symmetry.space_group_name_H-M   'P 1'
#
loop_
_entity.id
_entity.type
_entity.pdbx_description
1 polymer ?
#
loop_
_entity_poly.entity_id
_entity_poly.type
_entity_poly.pdbx_seq_one_letter_code
_entity_poly.pdbx_strand_id
1 'polypeptide(L)'
;MGWIAGRRFYTQVKTSLQKFEEQLNRINTVPETKDIEEADTLFNNAWRGLKFYLKAYMLNSDADKRKAANLLNNLCKIHDYNLHTESYQEQNAKAKMFLTDCDGKAEMKQAIETIGAQSFISTVQNALDAILFNIANRKSKEAEALGYEITKIYREALSNAMVDMFKYMESMSGLRTGGALDTIIKNVNGSIQKIEVNHKLRGSRNSEHGQDSDQE
;
A
#
# COMPACT_ATOMS: atom_id res chain seq x y z
N MET A 1 -14.43 28.25 -41.07
CA MET A 1 -14.54 28.25 -39.59
C MET A 1 -14.38 26.87 -38.92
N GLY A 2 -14.58 25.73 -39.60
CA GLY A 2 -14.51 24.39 -38.96
C GLY A 2 -13.14 23.91 -38.46
N TRP A 3 -12.03 24.39 -39.03
CA TRP A 3 -10.67 23.96 -38.64
C TRP A 3 -10.21 24.46 -37.25
N ILE A 4 -10.70 25.64 -36.83
CA ILE A 4 -10.33 26.25 -35.55
C ILE A 4 -11.07 25.55 -34.38
N ALA A 5 -12.33 25.13 -34.62
CA ALA A 5 -13.13 24.41 -33.65
C ALA A 5 -12.57 23.00 -33.34
N GLY A 6 -12.19 22.23 -34.37
CA GLY A 6 -11.61 20.90 -34.19
C GLY A 6 -10.26 20.89 -33.46
N ARG A 7 -9.42 21.92 -33.69
CA ARG A 7 -8.12 22.04 -33.01
C ARG A 7 -8.27 22.40 -31.53
N ARG A 8 -9.22 23.28 -31.20
CA ARG A 8 -9.55 23.65 -29.82
C ARG A 8 -10.12 22.45 -29.05
N PHE A 9 -10.97 21.68 -29.71
CA PHE A 9 -11.57 20.46 -29.19
C PHE A 9 -10.53 19.36 -28.88
N TYR A 10 -9.66 19.02 -29.84
CA TYR A 10 -8.59 18.03 -29.63
C TYR A 10 -7.65 18.41 -28.48
N THR A 11 -7.32 19.70 -28.37
CA THR A 11 -6.46 20.21 -27.31
C THR A 11 -7.11 20.05 -25.93
N GLN A 12 -8.42 20.24 -25.84
CA GLN A 12 -9.18 20.12 -24.60
C GLN A 12 -9.25 18.67 -24.11
N VAL A 13 -9.54 17.72 -25.00
CA VAL A 13 -9.54 16.28 -24.66
C VAL A 13 -8.15 15.81 -24.25
N LYS A 14 -7.11 16.18 -25.01
CA LYS A 14 -5.72 15.81 -24.70
C LYS A 14 -5.27 16.35 -23.34
N THR A 15 -5.61 17.59 -23.03
CA THR A 15 -5.26 18.23 -21.75
C THR A 15 -5.96 17.55 -20.57
N SER A 16 -7.24 17.20 -20.71
CA SER A 16 -7.98 16.48 -19.67
C SER A 16 -7.45 15.06 -19.45
N LEU A 17 -7.07 14.36 -20.52
CA LEU A 17 -6.45 13.04 -20.44
C LEU A 17 -5.10 13.10 -19.70
N GLN A 18 -4.23 14.04 -20.07
CA GLN A 18 -2.93 14.21 -19.42
C GLN A 18 -3.07 14.52 -17.93
N LYS A 19 -3.98 15.41 -17.54
CA LYS A 19 -4.25 15.69 -16.13
C LYS A 19 -4.78 14.47 -15.38
N PHE A 20 -5.62 13.66 -16.01
CA PHE A 20 -6.11 12.43 -15.42
C PHE A 20 -5.00 11.38 -15.23
N GLU A 21 -4.14 11.20 -16.23
CA GLU A 21 -2.96 10.33 -16.16
C GLU A 21 -1.96 10.79 -15.09
N GLU A 22 -1.69 12.09 -15.00
CA GLU A 22 -0.81 12.67 -13.96
C GLU A 22 -1.35 12.41 -12.56
N GLN A 23 -2.66 12.52 -12.35
CA GLN A 23 -3.29 12.24 -11.06
C GLN A 23 -3.27 10.74 -10.72
N LEU A 24 -3.54 9.88 -11.69
CA LEU A 24 -3.39 8.42 -11.52
C LEU A 24 -1.96 8.02 -11.19
N ASN A 25 -0.97 8.66 -11.81
CA ASN A 25 0.44 8.39 -11.56
C ASN A 25 0.92 8.93 -10.20
N ARG A 26 0.36 10.04 -9.72
CA ARG A 26 0.61 10.56 -8.35
C ARG A 26 0.08 9.63 -7.26
N ILE A 27 -1.03 8.94 -7.52
CA ILE A 27 -1.55 7.91 -6.60
C ILE A 27 -0.65 6.67 -6.59
N ASN A 28 0.10 6.42 -7.68
CA ASN A 28 0.94 5.23 -7.86
C ASN A 28 2.42 5.40 -7.46
N THR A 29 2.79 6.45 -6.72
CA THR A 29 4.22 6.70 -6.48
C THR A 29 4.88 5.70 -5.53
N VAL A 30 5.87 5.00 -6.11
CA VAL A 30 6.81 3.97 -5.60
C VAL A 30 7.75 4.37 -4.42
N PRO A 31 7.98 5.64 -4.03
CA PRO A 31 8.87 5.95 -2.89
C PRO A 31 8.37 5.39 -1.54
N GLU A 32 7.05 5.29 -1.36
CA GLU A 32 6.43 4.96 -0.07
C GLU A 32 6.44 3.45 0.24
N THR A 33 6.59 2.60 -0.78
CA THR A 33 6.88 1.17 -0.59
C THR A 33 8.28 0.96 -0.04
N LYS A 34 9.24 1.80 -0.44
CA LYS A 34 10.62 1.71 0.03
C LYS A 34 10.76 2.00 1.52
N ASP A 35 10.08 3.02 2.04
CA ASP A 35 10.15 3.36 3.47
C ASP A 35 9.51 2.26 4.35
N ILE A 36 8.44 1.62 3.86
CA ILE A 36 7.82 0.47 4.53
C ILE A 36 8.73 -0.76 4.45
N GLU A 37 9.34 -1.03 3.28
CA GLU A 37 10.30 -2.12 3.08
C GLU A 37 11.56 -1.96 3.94
N GLU A 38 12.08 -0.74 4.09
CA GLU A 38 13.22 -0.44 4.95
C GLU A 38 12.87 -0.65 6.43
N ALA A 39 11.70 -0.16 6.86
CA ALA A 39 11.23 -0.37 8.23
C ALA A 39 10.96 -1.86 8.53
N ASP A 40 10.39 -2.60 7.59
CA ASP A 40 10.22 -4.06 7.68
C ASP A 40 11.57 -4.78 7.75
N THR A 41 12.51 -4.41 6.89
CA THR A 41 13.87 -4.97 6.92
C THR A 41 14.53 -4.74 8.27
N LEU A 42 14.39 -3.54 8.84
CA LEU A 42 14.89 -3.21 10.18
C LEU A 42 14.22 -4.06 11.25
N PHE A 43 12.89 -4.20 11.22
CA PHE A 43 12.15 -5.06 12.15
C PHE A 43 12.64 -6.51 12.07
N ASN A 44 12.70 -7.08 10.87
CA ASN A 44 13.11 -8.45 10.62
C ASN A 44 14.55 -8.71 11.10
N ASN A 45 15.46 -7.78 10.82
CA ASN A 45 16.84 -7.87 11.29
C ASN A 45 16.95 -7.75 12.81
N ALA A 46 16.21 -6.82 13.42
CA ALA A 46 16.19 -6.65 14.88
C ALA A 46 15.63 -7.90 15.59
N TRP A 47 14.55 -8.47 15.06
CA TRP A 47 13.93 -9.67 15.63
C TRP A 47 14.85 -10.89 15.53
N ARG A 48 15.46 -11.12 14.36
CA ARG A 48 16.46 -12.20 14.18
C ARG A 48 17.68 -11.98 15.06
N GLY A 49 18.17 -10.75 15.12
CA GLY A 49 19.29 -10.34 15.96
C GLY A 49 19.03 -10.63 17.43
N LEU A 50 17.86 -10.24 17.94
CA LEU A 50 17.41 -10.54 19.30
C LEU A 50 17.43 -12.05 19.56
N LYS A 51 16.89 -12.87 18.65
CA LYS A 51 16.88 -14.33 18.81
C LYS A 51 18.29 -14.91 18.93
N PHE A 52 19.22 -14.49 18.06
CA PHE A 52 20.60 -14.97 18.13
C PHE A 52 21.32 -14.49 19.38
N TYR A 53 21.07 -13.24 19.77
CA TYR A 53 21.58 -12.66 21.01
C TYR A 53 21.16 -13.47 22.23
N LEU A 54 19.86 -13.78 22.33
CA LEU A 54 19.31 -14.59 23.42
C LEU A 54 19.90 -16.00 23.43
N LYS A 55 20.01 -16.66 22.26
CA LYS A 55 20.65 -17.99 22.17
C LYS A 55 22.10 -17.99 22.65
N ALA A 56 22.87 -16.95 22.33
CA ALA A 56 24.23 -16.82 22.81
C ALA A 56 24.27 -16.69 24.34
N TYR A 57 23.39 -15.85 24.91
CA TYR A 57 23.33 -15.65 26.36
C TYR A 57 22.76 -16.83 27.14
N MET A 58 21.96 -17.70 26.51
CA MET A 58 21.54 -18.97 27.12
C MET A 58 22.72 -19.92 27.38
N LEU A 59 23.85 -19.74 26.69
CA LEU A 59 25.09 -20.50 26.88
C LEU A 59 26.17 -19.70 27.63
N ASN A 60 25.83 -18.53 28.19
CA ASN A 60 26.78 -17.69 28.93
C ASN A 60 27.31 -18.43 30.17
N SER A 61 28.52 -18.12 30.63
CA SER A 61 29.08 -18.70 31.87
C SER A 61 28.34 -18.23 33.13
N ASP A 62 27.76 -17.04 33.11
CA ASP A 62 27.00 -16.44 34.20
C ASP A 62 25.57 -17.00 34.26
N ALA A 63 25.19 -17.55 35.43
CA ALA A 63 23.90 -18.20 35.63
C ALA A 63 22.71 -17.24 35.56
N ASP A 64 22.88 -15.99 36.00
CA ASP A 64 21.78 -15.02 36.03
C ASP A 64 21.54 -14.47 34.64
N LYS A 65 22.61 -14.25 33.86
CA LYS A 65 22.51 -13.94 32.43
C LYS A 65 21.84 -15.05 31.63
N ARG A 66 22.15 -16.32 31.93
CA ARG A 66 21.45 -17.46 31.31
C ARG A 66 19.97 -17.47 31.64
N LYS A 67 19.58 -17.26 32.90
CA LYS A 67 18.17 -17.22 33.32
C LYS A 67 17.41 -16.09 32.63
N ALA A 68 17.99 -14.88 32.62
CA ALA A 68 17.42 -13.72 31.93
C ALA A 68 17.20 -13.97 30.43
N ALA A 69 18.19 -14.57 29.75
CA ALA A 69 18.06 -14.90 28.34
C ALA A 69 17.02 -15.99 28.06
N ASN A 70 16.93 -17.01 28.91
CA ASN A 70 15.88 -18.02 28.81
C ASN A 70 14.48 -17.41 28.99
N LEU A 71 14.32 -16.50 29.94
CA LEU A 71 13.06 -15.81 30.19
C LEU A 71 12.60 -15.02 28.96
N LEU A 72 13.48 -14.18 28.40
CA LEU A 72 13.17 -13.39 27.20
C LEU A 72 12.98 -14.26 25.95
N ASN A 73 13.72 -15.35 25.82
CA ASN A 73 13.54 -16.29 24.71
C ASN A 73 12.20 -17.03 24.79
N ASN A 74 11.74 -17.35 25.99
CA ASN A 74 10.39 -17.90 26.19
C ASN A 74 9.32 -16.87 25.84
N LEU A 75 9.53 -15.59 26.19
CA LEU A 75 8.64 -14.51 25.77
C LEU A 75 8.56 -14.39 24.25
N CYS A 76 9.69 -14.47 23.55
CA CYS A 76 9.72 -14.48 22.07
C CYS A 76 8.94 -15.67 21.50
N LYS A 77 8.92 -16.84 22.16
CA LYS A 77 8.15 -18.01 21.71
C LYS A 77 6.65 -17.83 21.92
N ILE A 78 6.24 -17.19 23.01
CA ILE A 78 4.82 -16.90 23.31
C ILE A 78 4.22 -16.00 22.23
N HIS A 79 4.97 -14.96 21.83
CA HIS A 79 4.54 -13.98 20.82
C HIS A 79 5.01 -14.30 19.40
N ASP A 80 5.21 -15.60 19.13
CA ASP A 80 5.72 -16.16 17.87
C ASP A 80 7.24 -16.02 17.66
N TYR A 81 7.90 -17.18 17.71
CA TYR A 81 9.34 -17.26 17.53
C TYR A 81 9.79 -16.82 16.14
N ASN A 82 8.96 -16.99 15.12
CA ASN A 82 9.29 -16.69 13.73
C ASN A 82 8.63 -15.42 13.21
N LEU A 83 8.23 -14.51 14.09
CA LEU A 83 7.50 -13.29 13.73
C LEU A 83 8.00 -12.53 12.49
N HIS A 84 9.32 -12.46 12.26
CA HIS A 84 9.94 -11.91 11.04
C HIS A 84 9.52 -12.53 9.68
N THR A 85 8.75 -13.62 9.66
CA THR A 85 8.24 -14.24 8.43
C THR A 85 6.73 -14.06 8.25
N GLU A 86 6.07 -13.47 9.24
CA GLU A 86 4.61 -13.30 9.27
C GLU A 86 4.19 -12.09 8.43
N SER A 87 2.90 -11.95 8.17
CA SER A 87 2.35 -10.77 7.49
C SER A 87 2.52 -9.49 8.33
N TYR A 88 2.50 -8.30 7.70
CA TYR A 88 2.62 -7.03 8.43
C TYR A 88 1.58 -6.86 9.54
N GLN A 89 0.37 -7.38 9.34
CA GLN A 89 -0.70 -7.26 10.32
C GLN A 89 -0.40 -8.12 11.56
N GLU A 90 0.03 -9.36 11.35
CA GLU A 90 0.42 -10.27 12.42
C GLU A 90 1.68 -9.82 13.15
N GLN A 91 2.69 -9.38 12.40
CA GLN A 91 3.90 -8.76 12.93
C GLN A 91 3.56 -7.62 13.89
N ASN A 92 2.73 -6.68 13.44
CA ASN A 92 2.35 -5.54 14.25
C ASN A 92 1.57 -5.95 15.51
N ALA A 93 0.61 -6.86 15.40
CA ALA A 93 -0.21 -7.28 16.54
C ALA A 93 0.62 -8.02 17.60
N LYS A 94 1.34 -9.07 17.18
CA LYS A 94 2.15 -9.91 18.08
C LYS A 94 3.34 -9.16 18.65
N ALA A 95 4.01 -8.30 17.86
CA ALA A 95 5.15 -7.52 18.36
C ALA A 95 4.71 -6.46 19.38
N LYS A 96 3.54 -5.84 19.22
CA LYS A 96 2.98 -4.93 20.25
C LYS A 96 2.68 -5.66 21.56
N MET A 97 2.14 -6.87 21.49
CA MET A 97 1.93 -7.69 22.68
C MET A 97 3.25 -8.07 23.36
N PHE A 98 4.26 -8.43 22.57
CA PHE A 98 5.61 -8.67 23.05
C PHE A 98 6.19 -7.44 23.78
N LEU A 99 6.11 -6.26 23.17
CA LEU A 99 6.61 -5.00 23.74
C LEU A 99 5.85 -4.64 25.02
N THR A 100 4.53 -4.81 25.01
CA THR A 100 3.69 -4.61 26.20
C THR A 100 4.10 -5.53 27.34
N ASP A 101 4.43 -6.79 27.06
CA ASP A 101 4.92 -7.72 28.08
C ASP A 101 6.33 -7.38 28.57
N CYS A 102 7.21 -6.90 27.68
CA CYS A 102 8.52 -6.38 28.06
C CYS A 102 8.41 -5.21 29.05
N ASP A 103 7.46 -4.29 28.81
CA ASP A 103 7.25 -3.10 29.63
C ASP A 103 6.33 -3.33 30.83
N GLY A 104 5.43 -4.31 30.77
CA GLY A 104 4.43 -4.57 31.80
C GLY A 104 4.95 -5.43 32.95
N LYS A 105 5.92 -6.31 32.69
CA LYS A 105 6.40 -7.31 33.65
C LYS A 105 7.77 -6.91 34.21
N ALA A 106 7.85 -6.71 35.54
CA ALA A 106 9.10 -6.29 36.20
C ALA A 106 10.28 -7.24 35.95
N GLU A 107 10.01 -8.55 35.96
CA GLU A 107 10.97 -9.61 35.62
C GLU A 107 11.52 -9.49 34.19
N MET A 108 10.72 -9.01 33.23
CA MET A 108 11.16 -8.81 31.85
C MET A 108 12.08 -7.61 31.74
N LYS A 109 11.74 -6.49 32.41
CA LYS A 109 12.62 -5.31 32.48
C LYS A 109 13.97 -5.65 33.09
N GLN A 110 13.96 -6.36 34.22
CA GLN A 110 15.18 -6.78 34.87
C GLN A 110 15.99 -7.74 33.99
N ALA A 111 15.35 -8.66 33.28
CA ALA A 111 16.03 -9.54 32.33
C ALA A 111 16.68 -8.76 31.18
N ILE A 112 15.96 -7.79 30.60
CA ILE A 112 16.47 -6.92 29.53
C ILE A 112 17.71 -6.16 30.00
N GLU A 113 17.67 -5.60 31.22
CA GLU A 113 18.79 -4.88 31.81
C GLU A 113 19.99 -5.80 32.09
N THR A 114 19.73 -6.97 32.69
CA THR A 114 20.76 -7.96 33.06
C THR A 114 21.62 -8.39 31.88
N ILE A 115 21.01 -8.53 30.70
CA ILE A 115 21.72 -8.92 29.48
C ILE A 115 21.93 -7.76 28.51
N GLY A 116 21.52 -6.53 28.82
CA GLY A 116 21.67 -5.37 27.95
C GLY A 116 20.93 -5.48 26.60
N ALA A 117 19.74 -6.09 26.56
CA ALA A 117 18.99 -6.31 25.30
C ALA A 117 18.21 -5.07 24.82
N GLN A 118 18.27 -3.93 25.52
CA GLN A 118 17.42 -2.76 25.28
C GLN A 118 17.50 -2.23 23.84
N SER A 119 18.68 -2.26 23.22
CA SER A 119 18.86 -1.77 21.84
C SER A 119 18.00 -2.54 20.83
N PHE A 120 17.87 -3.86 20.98
CA PHE A 120 17.02 -4.67 20.13
C PHE A 120 15.55 -4.35 20.35
N ILE A 121 15.11 -4.22 21.60
CA ILE A 121 13.72 -3.89 21.96
C ILE A 121 13.33 -2.52 21.38
N SER A 122 14.18 -1.52 21.57
CA SER A 122 13.96 -0.18 21.02
C SER A 122 13.97 -0.17 19.49
N THR A 123 14.82 -0.97 18.84
CA THR A 123 14.82 -1.07 17.37
C THR A 123 13.54 -1.71 16.85
N VAL A 124 13.04 -2.76 17.52
CA VAL A 124 11.75 -3.38 17.20
C VAL A 124 10.61 -2.37 17.32
N GLN A 125 10.55 -1.62 18.43
CA GLN A 125 9.54 -0.58 18.65
C GLN A 125 9.59 0.50 17.56
N ASN A 126 10.77 1.06 17.29
CA ASN A 126 10.94 2.12 16.30
C ASN A 126 10.55 1.66 14.88
N ALA A 127 10.88 0.43 14.52
CA ALA A 127 10.54 -0.13 13.21
C ALA A 127 9.01 -0.29 13.06
N LEU A 128 8.32 -0.76 14.10
CA LEU A 128 6.85 -0.87 14.11
C LEU A 128 6.17 0.49 14.00
N ASP A 129 6.66 1.47 14.76
CA ASP A 129 6.11 2.83 14.73
C ASP A 129 6.29 3.46 13.35
N ALA A 130 7.44 3.24 12.69
CA ALA A 130 7.67 3.68 11.33
C ALA A 130 6.72 3.02 10.33
N ILE A 131 6.50 1.70 10.43
CA ILE A 131 5.52 0.98 9.58
C ILE A 131 4.12 1.57 9.75
N LEU A 132 3.67 1.75 10.99
CA LEU A 132 2.34 2.27 11.29
C LEU A 132 2.15 3.71 10.84
N PHE A 133 3.17 4.56 11.05
CA PHE A 133 3.18 5.94 10.59
C PHE A 133 3.06 6.01 9.07
N ASN A 134 3.82 5.19 8.35
CA ASN A 134 3.77 5.14 6.89
C ASN A 134 2.43 4.59 6.36
N ILE A 135 1.85 3.58 7.01
CA ILE A 135 0.50 3.08 6.68
C ILE A 135 -0.57 4.15 6.93
N ALA A 136 -0.50 4.88 8.05
CA ALA A 136 -1.45 5.93 8.40
C ALA A 136 -1.36 7.11 7.42
N ASN A 137 -0.13 7.53 7.08
CA ASN A 137 0.11 8.55 6.06
C ASN A 137 -0.44 8.12 4.69
N ARG A 138 -0.27 6.84 4.33
CA ARG A 138 -0.87 6.30 3.11
C ARG A 138 -2.38 6.46 3.13
N LYS A 139 -3.07 6.06 4.20
CA LYS A 139 -4.52 6.20 4.31
C LYS A 139 -4.99 7.66 4.28
N SER A 140 -4.25 8.58 4.90
CA SER A 140 -4.58 10.01 4.90
C SER A 140 -4.42 10.60 3.49
N LYS A 141 -3.31 10.33 2.81
CA LYS A 141 -3.07 10.80 1.44
C LYS A 141 -3.98 10.11 0.43
N GLU A 142 -4.26 8.82 0.61
CA GLU A 142 -5.28 8.10 -0.15
C GLU A 142 -6.65 8.75 0.07
N ALA A 143 -7.02 9.14 1.29
CA ALA A 143 -8.28 9.85 1.56
C ALA A 143 -8.31 11.27 0.95
N GLU A 144 -7.18 11.99 0.96
CA GLU A 144 -7.02 13.29 0.29
C GLU A 144 -7.08 13.16 -1.24
N ALA A 145 -6.47 12.11 -1.81
CA ALA A 145 -6.47 11.82 -3.24
C ALA A 145 -7.78 11.17 -3.72
N LEU A 146 -8.40 10.33 -2.89
CA LEU A 146 -9.76 9.80 -3.00
C LEU A 146 -10.79 10.78 -2.46
N GLY A 147 -10.54 12.09 -2.58
CA GLY A 147 -11.63 13.05 -2.67
C GLY A 147 -12.58 12.54 -3.76
N TYR A 148 -13.60 11.78 -3.35
CA TYR A 148 -14.42 10.93 -4.21
C TYR A 148 -15.19 11.78 -5.22
N GLU A 149 -15.40 13.05 -4.86
CA GLU A 149 -15.87 14.11 -5.74
C GLU A 149 -14.91 14.45 -6.87
N ILE A 150 -13.60 14.50 -6.66
CA ILE A 150 -12.62 14.93 -7.67
C ILE A 150 -12.52 13.90 -8.80
N THR A 151 -12.43 12.60 -8.47
CA THR A 151 -12.42 11.54 -9.49
C THR A 151 -13.75 11.43 -10.22
N LYS A 152 -14.89 11.63 -9.52
CA LYS A 152 -16.22 11.69 -10.14
C LYS A 152 -16.36 12.90 -11.07
N ILE A 153 -15.94 14.09 -10.63
CA ILE A 153 -15.94 15.33 -11.42
C ILE A 153 -15.08 15.18 -12.67
N TYR A 154 -13.88 14.60 -12.56
CA TYR A 154 -13.02 14.39 -13.74
C TYR A 154 -13.55 13.28 -14.66
N ARG A 155 -14.18 12.23 -14.13
CA ARG A 155 -14.87 11.19 -14.92
C ARG A 155 -16.08 11.78 -15.65
N GLU A 156 -16.89 12.59 -14.97
CA GLU A 156 -18.04 13.29 -15.57
C GLU A 156 -17.57 14.30 -16.62
N ALA A 157 -16.53 15.08 -16.34
CA ALA A 157 -15.95 16.01 -17.30
C ALA A 157 -15.40 15.30 -18.55
N LEU A 158 -14.73 14.15 -18.38
CA LEU A 158 -14.25 13.33 -19.49
C LEU A 158 -15.41 12.71 -20.29
N SER A 159 -16.41 12.17 -19.59
CA SER A 159 -17.61 11.60 -20.20
C SER A 159 -18.37 12.65 -21.01
N ASN A 160 -18.56 13.85 -20.46
CA ASN A 160 -19.20 14.96 -21.15
C ASN A 160 -18.38 15.41 -22.37
N ALA A 161 -17.06 15.52 -22.24
CA ALA A 161 -16.18 15.85 -23.37
C ALA A 161 -16.24 14.79 -24.48
N MET A 162 -16.39 13.51 -24.14
CA MET A 162 -16.59 12.43 -25.11
C MET A 162 -17.97 12.50 -25.77
N VAL A 163 -19.03 12.75 -25.01
CA VAL A 163 -20.39 12.93 -25.57
C VAL A 163 -20.44 14.12 -26.53
N ASP A 164 -19.78 15.23 -26.18
CA ASP A 164 -19.66 16.39 -27.07
C ASP A 164 -18.81 16.06 -28.32
N MET A 165 -17.81 15.17 -28.18
CA MET A 165 -17.09 14.60 -29.32
C MET A 165 -18.04 13.86 -30.26
N PHE A 166 -18.87 12.97 -29.72
CA PHE A 166 -19.82 12.18 -30.52
C PHE A 166 -20.83 13.08 -31.22
N LYS A 167 -21.39 14.09 -30.55
CA LYS A 167 -22.29 15.07 -31.18
C LYS A 167 -21.61 15.89 -32.27
N TYR A 168 -20.37 16.31 -32.06
CA TYR A 168 -19.58 16.98 -33.09
C TYR A 168 -19.28 16.05 -34.28
N MET A 169 -18.99 14.78 -34.01
CA MET A 169 -18.77 13.75 -35.01
C MET A 169 -20.03 13.42 -35.83
N GLU A 170 -21.20 13.34 -35.19
CA GLU A 170 -22.50 13.13 -35.84
C GLU A 170 -22.93 14.33 -36.68
N SER A 171 -22.75 15.55 -36.16
CA SER A 171 -23.02 16.77 -36.94
C SER A 171 -22.06 16.92 -38.14
N MET A 172 -20.83 16.41 -38.04
CA MET A 172 -19.86 16.36 -39.14
C MET A 172 -20.07 15.17 -40.10
N SER A 173 -20.65 14.05 -39.66
CA SER A 173 -21.00 12.91 -40.52
C SER A 173 -22.22 13.22 -41.39
N GLY A 174 -23.16 14.02 -40.88
CA GLY A 174 -24.25 14.60 -41.67
C GLY A 174 -23.75 15.53 -42.79
N LEU A 175 -22.50 16.00 -42.71
CA LEU A 175 -21.85 16.86 -43.71
C LEU A 175 -20.83 16.13 -44.61
N ARG A 176 -20.43 14.89 -44.29
CA ARG A 176 -19.47 14.09 -45.07
C ARG A 176 -19.79 12.60 -45.00
N THR A 177 -20.19 12.04 -46.15
CA THR A 177 -20.20 10.60 -46.39
C THR A 177 -18.76 10.05 -46.42
N GLY A 178 -18.32 9.35 -45.36
CA GLY A 178 -17.01 8.67 -45.40
C GLY A 178 -16.51 8.06 -44.07
N GLY A 179 -16.23 6.75 -44.08
CA GLY A 179 -15.97 5.84 -42.94
C GLY A 179 -14.68 6.02 -42.11
N ALA A 180 -14.02 7.18 -42.14
CA ALA A 180 -12.93 7.49 -41.21
C ALA A 180 -13.44 7.67 -39.76
N LEU A 181 -14.68 8.14 -39.62
CA LEU A 181 -15.38 8.33 -38.35
C LEU A 181 -15.65 7.01 -37.62
N ASP A 182 -16.08 5.98 -38.32
CA ASP A 182 -16.35 4.65 -37.75
C ASP A 182 -15.09 4.02 -37.15
N THR A 183 -13.93 4.29 -37.76
CA THR A 183 -12.63 3.80 -37.26
C THR A 183 -12.26 4.47 -35.94
N ILE A 184 -12.51 5.77 -35.80
CA ILE A 184 -12.24 6.50 -34.56
C ILE A 184 -13.20 6.06 -33.46
N ILE A 185 -14.49 5.90 -33.76
CA ILE A 185 -15.50 5.39 -32.81
C ILE A 185 -15.11 3.99 -32.31
N LYS A 186 -14.67 3.10 -33.21
CA LYS A 186 -14.21 1.76 -32.86
C LYS A 186 -12.99 1.76 -31.92
N ASN A 187 -12.05 2.68 -32.13
CA ASN A 187 -10.85 2.81 -31.29
C ASN A 187 -11.16 3.38 -29.90
N VAL A 188 -12.10 4.32 -29.81
CA VAL A 188 -12.58 4.87 -28.53
C VAL A 188 -13.31 3.79 -27.73
N ASN A 189 -14.25 3.07 -28.34
CA ASN A 189 -14.97 1.97 -27.68
C ASN A 189 -14.03 0.84 -27.23
N GLY A 190 -13.02 0.50 -28.04
CA GLY A 190 -12.00 -0.48 -27.65
C GLY A 190 -11.14 -0.05 -26.47
N SER A 191 -10.89 1.25 -26.31
CA SER A 191 -10.15 1.79 -25.16
C SER A 191 -10.99 1.80 -23.88
N ILE A 192 -12.29 2.14 -24.00
CA ILE A 192 -13.26 2.04 -22.90
C ILE A 192 -13.37 0.61 -22.38
N GLN A 193 -13.52 -0.37 -23.28
CA GLN A 193 -13.60 -1.79 -22.90
C GLN A 193 -12.32 -2.29 -22.20
N LYS A 194 -11.13 -1.89 -22.66
CA LYS A 194 -9.87 -2.25 -22.00
C LYS A 194 -9.78 -1.70 -20.58
N ILE A 195 -10.31 -0.51 -20.34
CA ILE A 195 -10.36 0.10 -19.02
C ILE A 195 -11.36 -0.64 -18.12
N GLU A 196 -12.55 -0.97 -18.64
CA GLU A 196 -13.56 -1.75 -17.89
C GLU A 196 -13.07 -3.15 -17.51
N VAL A 197 -12.38 -3.84 -18.40
CA VAL A 197 -11.80 -5.16 -18.13
C VAL A 197 -10.72 -5.07 -17.06
N ASN A 198 -9.82 -4.09 -17.14
CA ASN A 198 -8.81 -3.86 -16.10
C ASN A 198 -9.43 -3.51 -14.73
N HIS A 199 -10.55 -2.77 -14.73
CA HIS A 199 -11.28 -2.44 -13.50
C HIS A 199 -12.02 -3.65 -12.92
N LYS A 200 -12.64 -4.50 -13.75
CA LYS A 200 -13.27 -5.76 -13.31
C LYS A 200 -12.24 -6.74 -12.77
N LEU A 201 -11.07 -6.87 -13.39
CA LEU A 201 -9.98 -7.71 -12.90
C LEU A 201 -9.42 -7.22 -11.56
N ARG A 202 -9.38 -5.89 -11.34
CA ARG A 202 -9.00 -5.30 -10.04
C ARG A 202 -10.08 -5.48 -8.97
N GLY A 203 -11.36 -5.37 -9.33
CA GLY A 203 -12.48 -5.62 -8.43
C GLY A 203 -12.60 -7.10 -8.03
N SER A 204 -12.39 -8.02 -8.97
CA SER A 204 -12.44 -9.47 -8.74
C SER A 204 -11.32 -9.95 -7.80
N ARG A 205 -10.12 -9.34 -7.89
CA ARG A 205 -9.01 -9.62 -6.97
C ARG A 205 -9.27 -9.17 -5.53
N ASN A 206 -10.07 -8.12 -5.33
CA ASN A 206 -10.51 -7.70 -3.99
C ASN A 206 -11.64 -8.57 -3.43
N SER A 207 -12.43 -9.24 -4.27
CA SER A 207 -13.46 -10.19 -3.81
C SER A 207 -12.91 -11.60 -3.56
N GLU A 208 -11.85 -12.03 -4.27
CA GLU A 208 -11.21 -13.32 -4.01
C GLU A 208 -10.40 -13.33 -2.70
N HIS A 209 -9.77 -12.22 -2.32
CA HIS A 209 -9.12 -12.09 -1.00
C HIS A 209 -10.10 -11.91 0.19
N GLY A 210 -11.40 -11.73 -0.08
CA GLY A 210 -12.43 -11.65 0.96
C GLY A 210 -13.29 -12.91 1.10
N GLN A 211 -13.06 -13.94 0.28
CA GLN A 211 -13.80 -15.20 0.35
C GLN A 211 -12.98 -16.40 0.85
N ASP A 212 -11.64 -16.32 0.84
CA ASP A 212 -10.79 -17.35 1.45
C ASP A 212 -10.56 -17.15 2.97
N SER A 213 -11.02 -16.03 3.56
CA SER A 213 -10.93 -15.80 5.02
C SER A 213 -12.14 -16.28 5.83
N ASP A 214 -13.17 -16.84 5.17
CA ASP A 214 -14.39 -17.35 5.81
C ASP A 214 -14.56 -18.89 5.65
N GLN A 215 -13.51 -19.59 5.22
CA GLN A 215 -13.46 -21.06 5.24
C GLN A 215 -12.15 -21.55 5.85
N GLU A 216 -11.97 -21.33 7.15
CA GLU A 216 -11.31 -22.28 8.07
C GLU A 216 -11.73 -22.03 9.53
#